data_AF-A0A536NDW9-F1
#
_entry.id   AF-A0A536NDW9-F1
#
_cell.length_a   1.000
_cell.length_b   1.000
_cell.length_c   1.000
_cell.angle_alpha   90.00
_cell.angle_beta   90.00
_cell.angle_gamma   90.00
#
_symmetry.space_group_name_H-M   'P 1'
#
loop_
_entity.id
_entity.type
_entity.pdbx_description
1 polymer ?
#
loop_
_entity_poly.entity_id
_entity_poly.type
_entity_poly.pdbx_seq_one_letter_code
_entity_poly.pdbx_strand_id
1 'polypeptide(L)' 'MLTGEESRTTVAIPPTRQATTVLSTYRRLQMAGFNPTEAANLTAHLSGLPIEGQKWTIWEIQHLLFVRSLVESGRLSS' A
#
# COMPACT_ATOMS: atom_id res chain seq x y z
N MET A 1 -33.18 31.23 -21.73
CA MET A 1 -32.33 31.37 -20.53
C MET A 1 -32.79 30.34 -19.51
N LEU A 2 -32.22 29.14 -19.53
CA LEU A 2 -32.33 28.14 -18.46
C LEU A 2 -30.97 27.44 -18.39
N THR A 3 -30.14 27.87 -17.46
CA THR A 3 -28.87 27.24 -17.14
C THR A 3 -29.18 26.10 -16.17
N GLY A 4 -29.22 24.88 -16.67
CA GLY A 4 -29.27 23.69 -15.81
C GLY A 4 -27.87 23.37 -15.33
N GLU A 5 -27.54 23.71 -14.08
CA GLU A 5 -26.38 23.16 -13.40
C GLU A 5 -26.62 21.67 -13.17
N GLU A 6 -26.05 20.83 -14.04
CA GLU A 6 -25.86 19.42 -13.73
C GLU A 6 -24.86 19.31 -12.56
N SER A 7 -25.41 19.39 -11.35
CA SER A 7 -24.74 19.01 -10.12
C SER A 7 -24.30 17.55 -10.29
N ARG A 8 -23.04 17.37 -10.67
CA ARG A 8 -22.40 16.06 -10.78
C ARG A 8 -22.24 15.50 -9.37
N THR A 9 -23.31 14.89 -8.87
CA THR A 9 -23.26 14.10 -7.64
C THR A 9 -22.38 12.90 -7.92
N THR A 10 -21.10 13.00 -7.60
CA THR A 10 -20.21 11.84 -7.48
C THR A 10 -20.81 10.93 -6.43
N VAL A 11 -21.47 9.86 -6.87
CA VAL A 11 -21.93 8.79 -5.98
C VAL A 11 -20.68 8.13 -5.42
N ALA A 12 -20.33 8.48 -4.18
CA ALA A 12 -19.24 7.86 -3.45
C ALA A 12 -19.64 6.41 -3.13
N ILE A 13 -19.25 5.46 -3.97
CA ILE A 13 -19.40 4.04 -3.68
C ILE A 13 -18.50 3.75 -2.46
N PRO A 14 -19.05 3.28 -1.33
CA PRO A 14 -18.23 2.99 -0.17
C PRO A 14 -17.18 1.93 -0.54
N PRO A 15 -15.91 2.13 -0.12
CA PRO A 15 -14.86 1.16 -0.42
C PRO A 15 -15.25 -0.20 0.15
N THR A 16 -15.01 -1.25 -0.64
CA THR A 16 -15.19 -2.62 -0.15
C THR A 16 -14.28 -2.87 1.04
N ARG A 17 -14.66 -3.80 1.93
CA ARG A 17 -13.84 -4.16 3.10
C ARG A 17 -12.39 -4.51 2.72
N GLN A 18 -12.20 -5.17 1.57
CA GLN A 18 -10.89 -5.49 1.02
C GLN A 18 -10.09 -4.23 0.63
N ALA A 19 -10.72 -3.26 -0.04
CA ALA A 19 -10.08 -1.98 -0.36
C ALA A 19 -9.68 -1.20 0.89
N THR A 20 -10.50 -1.22 1.94
CA THR A 20 -10.16 -0.62 3.23
C THR A 20 -8.95 -1.29 3.87
N THR A 21 -8.90 -2.64 3.85
CA THR A 21 -7.74 -3.39 4.37
C THR A 21 -6.47 -3.07 3.59
N VAL A 22 -6.51 -3.09 2.25
CA VAL A 22 -5.39 -2.73 1.37
C VAL A 22 -4.84 -1.34 1.71
N LEU A 23 -5.71 -0.33 1.79
CA LEU A 23 -5.30 1.04 2.13
C LEU A 23 -4.73 1.15 3.54
N SER A 24 -5.30 0.42 4.50
CA SER A 24 -4.81 0.42 5.88
C SER A 24 -3.42 -0.23 6.01
N THR A 25 -3.17 -1.31 5.28
CA THR A 25 -1.86 -1.98 5.22
C THR A 25 -0.82 -1.07 4.59
N TYR A 26 -1.16 -0.45 3.45
CA TYR A 26 -0.28 0.49 2.77
C TYR A 26 0.15 1.65 3.68
N ARG A 27 -0.81 2.30 4.34
CA ARG A 27 -0.54 3.40 5.28
C ARG A 27 0.31 2.95 6.46
N ARG A 28 0.06 1.74 6.99
CA ARG A 28 0.86 1.18 8.09
C ARG A 28 2.31 0.98 7.69
N LEU A 29 2.57 0.46 6.49
CA LEU A 29 3.92 0.27 5.98
C LEU A 29 4.64 1.61 5.77
N GLN A 30 3.95 2.62 5.24
CA GLN A 30 4.53 3.96 5.15
C GLN A 30 4.90 4.53 6.53
N MET A 31 4.05 4.36 7.54
CA MET A 31 4.35 4.79 8.91
C MET A 31 5.53 4.01 9.53
N ALA A 32 5.76 2.76 9.08
CA ALA A 32 6.92 1.98 9.46
C ALA A 32 8.21 2.37 8.72
N GLY A 33 8.15 3.37 7.83
CA GLY A 33 9.31 3.90 7.11
C GLY A 33 9.55 3.28 5.73
N PHE A 34 8.65 2.42 5.25
CA PHE A 34 8.73 1.91 3.87
C PHE A 34 8.43 3.03 2.88
N ASN A 35 9.20 3.07 1.79
CA ASN A 35 8.95 4.01 0.72
C ASN A 35 7.64 3.61 -0.05
N PRO A 36 7.09 4.49 -0.89
CA PRO A 36 5.84 4.21 -1.62
C PRO A 36 5.86 2.94 -2.49
N THR A 37 6.96 2.67 -3.19
CA THR A 37 7.15 1.46 -4.00
C THR A 37 7.14 0.21 -3.14
N GLU A 38 7.90 0.24 -2.04
CA GLU A 38 8.00 -0.89 -1.11
C GLU A 38 6.65 -1.17 -0.46
N ALA A 39 5.99 -0.12 0.04
CA ALA A 39 4.70 -0.22 0.69
C ALA A 39 3.61 -0.74 -0.27
N ALA A 40 3.58 -0.26 -1.52
CA ALA A 40 2.62 -0.70 -2.52
C ALA A 40 2.81 -2.18 -2.87
N ASN A 41 4.04 -2.58 -3.14
CA ASN A 41 4.36 -3.94 -3.55
C ASN A 41 4.20 -4.95 -2.40
N LEU A 42 4.56 -4.60 -1.16
CA LEU A 42 4.28 -5.46 0.00
C LEU A 42 2.77 -5.59 0.24
N THR A 43 2.04 -4.48 0.11
CA THR A 43 0.57 -4.50 0.25
C THR A 43 -0.06 -5.40 -0.81
N ALA A 44 0.39 -5.31 -2.06
CA ALA A 44 -0.07 -6.17 -3.14
C ALA A 44 0.23 -7.65 -2.85
N HIS A 45 1.46 -7.96 -2.43
CA HIS A 45 1.85 -9.31 -2.04
C HIS A 45 0.97 -9.87 -0.90
N LEU A 46 0.78 -9.10 0.18
CA LEU A 46 -0.04 -9.49 1.34
C LEU A 46 -1.54 -9.62 1.00
N SER A 47 -1.99 -8.92 -0.04
CA SER A 47 -3.39 -8.94 -0.47
C SER A 47 -3.65 -9.92 -1.62
N GLY A 48 -2.62 -10.66 -2.07
CA GLY A 48 -2.71 -11.56 -3.22
C GLY A 48 -2.95 -10.86 -4.56
N LEU A 49 -2.61 -9.57 -4.66
CA LEU A 49 -2.74 -8.78 -5.88
C LEU A 49 -1.50 -8.95 -6.76
N PRO A 50 -1.66 -8.96 -8.10
CA PRO A 50 -0.53 -8.99 -9.00
C PRO A 50 0.31 -7.71 -8.86
N ILE A 51 1.63 -7.87 -8.86
CA ILE A 51 2.58 -6.75 -8.84
C ILE A 51 2.92 -6.43 -10.30
N GLU A 52 2.19 -5.50 -10.89
CA GLU A 52 2.39 -5.05 -12.27
C GLU A 52 2.80 -3.57 -12.28
N GLY A 53 3.73 -3.19 -13.17
CA GLY A 53 4.15 -1.79 -13.39
C GLY A 53 5.29 -1.28 -12.49
N GLN A 54 5.35 -1.66 -11.21
CA GLN A 54 6.35 -1.14 -10.26
C GLN A 54 7.32 -2.24 -9.81
N LYS A 55 8.45 -2.40 -10.51
CA LYS A 55 9.48 -3.37 -10.12
C LYS A 55 10.27 -2.90 -8.90
N TRP A 56 10.66 -3.85 -8.05
CA TRP A 56 11.60 -3.60 -6.96
C TRP A 56 13.01 -3.34 -7.50
N THR A 57 13.68 -2.35 -6.93
CA THR A 57 15.12 -2.20 -7.08
C THR A 57 15.86 -3.19 -6.19
N ILE A 58 17.12 -3.50 -6.55
CA ILE A 58 17.98 -4.35 -5.71
C ILE A 58 18.12 -3.76 -4.30
N TRP A 59 18.23 -2.44 -4.18
CA TRP A 59 18.36 -1.74 -2.92
C TRP A 59 17.15 -1.96 -2.00
N GLU A 60 15.94 -1.83 -2.55
CA GLU A 60 14.70 -2.06 -1.79
C GLU A 60 14.56 -3.51 -1.34
N ILE A 61 14.99 -4.48 -2.17
CA ILE A 61 15.03 -5.89 -1.79
C ILE A 61 16.02 -6.11 -0.64
N GLN A 62 17.22 -5.53 -0.74
CA GLN A 62 18.23 -5.63 0.32
C GLN A 62 17.73 -5.04 1.63
N HIS A 63 17.06 -3.89 1.56
CA HIS A 63 16.48 -3.23 2.72
C HIS A 63 15.42 -4.10 3.41
N LEU A 64 14.51 -4.72 2.65
CA LEU A 64 13.54 -5.68 3.20
C LEU A 64 14.21 -6.89 3.87
N LEU A 65 15.21 -7.48 3.22
CA LEU A 65 15.94 -8.61 3.78
C LEU A 65 16.68 -8.23 5.06
N PHE A 66 17.21 -7.01 5.12
CA PHE A 66 17.82 -6.47 6.33
C PHE A 66 16.79 -6.35 7.46
N VAL A 67 15.64 -5.69 7.23
CA VAL A 67 14.58 -5.58 8.23
C VAL A 67 14.10 -6.96 8.69
N ARG A 68 13.91 -7.91 7.76
CA ARG A 68 13.55 -9.29 8.09
C ARG A 68 14.60 -9.94 8.99
N SER A 69 15.88 -9.80 8.69
CA SER A 69 16.95 -10.36 9.52
C SER A 69 16.99 -9.75 10.93
N LEU A 70 16.63 -8.47 11.09
CA LEU A 70 16.52 -7.84 12.41
C LEU A 70 15.37 -8.43 13.23
N VAL A 71 14.23 -8.71 12.58
CA VAL A 71 13.09 -9.37 13.24
C VAL A 71 13.43 -10.81 13.61
N GLU A 72 14.02 -11.58 12.69
CA GLU A 72 14.42 -12.97 12.94
C GLU A 72 15.49 -13.09 14.03
N SER A 73 16.38 -12.09 14.16
CA SER A 73 17.38 -12.02 15.22
C SER A 73 16.86 -11.42 16.54
N GLY A 74 15.58 -11.06 16.61
CA GLY A 74 14.95 -10.45 17.79
C GLY A 74 15.44 -9.04 18.13
N ARG A 75 16.19 -8.40 17.21
CA ARG A 75 16.71 -7.03 17.38
C ARG A 75 15.67 -5.97 17.04
N LEU A 76 14.59 -6.38 16.36
CA LEU A 76 13.41 -5.59 16.09
C LEU A 76 12.18 -6.41 16.47
N SER A 77 11.32 -5.86 17.31
CA SER A 77 10.01 -6.45 17.65
C SER A 77 8.90 -5.53 17.13
N SER A 78 7.80 -6.14 16.68
CA SER A 78 6.60 -5.45 16.16
C SER A 78 5.55 -5.25 17.24
#